data_AF-A0A8J8WCA5-F1
#
_entry.id   AF-A0A8J8WCA5-F1
#
_cell.length_a   1.000
_cell.length_b   1.000
_cell.length_c   1.000
_cell.angle_alpha   90.00
_cell.angle_beta   90.00
_cell.angle_gamma   90.00
#
_symmetry.space_group_name_H-M   'P 1'
#
loop_
_entity.id
_entity.type
_entity.pdbx_description
1 polymer ?
#
loop_
_entity_poly.entity_id
_entity_poly.type
_entity_poly.pdbx_seq_one_letter_code
_entity_poly.pdbx_strand_id
1 'polypeptide(L)'
;MAASETGGPRSKTTHNIKKPHITEQPVTLQNWYQHINWLSVFFIIVSPCMGLVAAYHCPLKRATAAFAIFYYFNTGLGITAGKYINEAFPSPTVGEASTPLKIYLAAAGVSAVQGSIRWWSRGHRAHHRYTDTEKDPYSVYKGFWYSYLGWMVMKQNPKYYGRADITDLNEDTVVATFCVNSLAHWLGDQPFDDRNSPRDHVITALVTLGDGYHNFHHEFPSDYRNAIEWWQYDPTKWAIWTWKQLGLVYNLKEFKANEIEKGRLQQLQKKLDIKRSTLDWGIPISQLPVMTWDDFKAESAKSDGRALVAIAGVVHDVAHFIKEHPGGKAFIASAIGKDATATFNGGVYQHSNAAHNLLSTMRNHQGDQIVQAGGQTPNLPLLEQDVTVF
;
A
#
# COMPACT_ATOMS: atom_id res chain seq x y z
N MET A 1 -73.32 3.37 34.33
CA MET A 1 -72.72 2.08 33.90
C MET A 1 -71.28 2.36 33.50
N ALA A 2 -70.33 1.53 33.89
CA ALA A 2 -68.93 1.62 33.43
C ALA A 2 -68.57 0.28 32.78
N ALA A 3 -68.11 0.33 31.54
CA ALA A 3 -67.58 -0.85 30.84
C ALA A 3 -66.06 -0.91 31.04
N SER A 4 -65.53 -2.12 31.23
CA SER A 4 -64.09 -2.34 31.39
C SER A 4 -63.50 -2.82 30.07
N GLU A 5 -62.39 -2.20 29.65
CA GLU A 5 -61.46 -2.83 28.70
C GLU A 5 -60.14 -3.11 29.43
N THR A 6 -59.83 -4.39 29.57
CA THR A 6 -58.65 -4.85 30.30
C THR A 6 -57.40 -4.71 29.45
N GLY A 7 -56.55 -3.74 29.78
CA GLY A 7 -55.23 -3.56 29.15
C GLY A 7 -54.29 -4.74 29.40
N GLY A 8 -54.33 -5.75 28.54
CA GLY A 8 -53.41 -6.88 28.59
C GLY A 8 -51.95 -6.42 28.41
N PRO A 9 -50.99 -6.95 29.20
CA PRO A 9 -49.61 -6.52 29.13
C PRO A 9 -49.02 -6.90 27.76
N ARG A 10 -48.61 -5.89 26.97
CA ARG A 10 -47.87 -6.13 25.73
C ARG A 10 -46.61 -6.95 26.06
N SER A 11 -46.55 -8.17 25.52
CA SER A 11 -45.39 -9.06 25.65
C SER A 11 -44.12 -8.36 25.17
N LYS A 12 -43.32 -7.83 26.10
CA LYS A 12 -41.95 -7.41 25.82
C LYS A 12 -41.16 -8.66 25.47
N THR A 13 -40.90 -8.88 24.18
CA THR A 13 -40.09 -10.00 23.69
C THR A 13 -38.73 -9.94 24.36
N THR A 14 -38.49 -10.83 25.32
CA THR A 14 -37.23 -10.88 26.06
C THR A 14 -36.12 -11.31 25.11
N HIS A 15 -35.31 -10.36 24.64
CA HIS A 15 -34.10 -10.66 23.88
C HIS A 15 -33.23 -11.60 24.72
N ASN A 16 -33.17 -12.86 24.29
CA ASN A 16 -32.57 -13.93 25.07
C ASN A 16 -31.04 -13.81 25.04
N ILE A 17 -30.48 -13.19 26.08
CA ILE A 17 -29.04 -12.99 26.25
C ILE A 17 -28.39 -14.36 26.53
N LYS A 18 -27.26 -14.65 25.89
CA LYS A 18 -26.45 -15.90 25.98
C LYS A 18 -26.90 -17.07 25.10
N LYS A 19 -26.92 -16.87 23.78
CA LYS A 19 -26.26 -17.82 22.88
C LYS A 19 -25.10 -17.10 22.17
N PRO A 20 -23.87 -17.64 22.18
CA PRO A 20 -22.77 -17.07 21.40
C PRO A 20 -23.11 -17.14 19.91
N HIS A 21 -22.73 -16.12 19.15
CA HIS A 21 -22.93 -16.09 17.69
C HIS A 21 -22.23 -17.30 17.07
N ILE A 22 -22.69 -17.81 15.92
CA ILE A 22 -22.12 -19.03 15.34
C ILE A 22 -20.61 -18.90 15.06
N THR A 23 -20.13 -17.70 14.70
CA THR A 23 -18.70 -17.39 14.53
C THR A 23 -17.88 -17.33 15.82
N GLU A 24 -18.54 -17.26 16.98
CA GLU A 24 -17.90 -17.31 18.30
C GLU A 24 -17.78 -18.77 18.81
N GLN A 25 -18.20 -19.74 17.99
CA GLN A 25 -18.09 -21.18 18.24
C GLN A 25 -17.04 -21.79 17.29
N PRO A 26 -16.32 -22.86 17.67
CA PRO A 26 -15.42 -23.55 16.77
C PRO A 26 -16.20 -24.25 15.63
N VAL A 27 -15.58 -24.32 14.45
CA VAL A 27 -16.11 -25.08 13.31
C VAL A 27 -15.92 -26.57 13.55
N THR A 28 -16.99 -27.35 13.38
CA THR A 28 -17.06 -28.80 13.59
C THR A 28 -17.87 -29.45 12.47
N LEU A 29 -17.75 -30.77 12.31
CA LEU A 29 -18.55 -31.54 11.36
C LEU A 29 -20.07 -31.44 11.62
N GLN A 30 -20.47 -31.10 12.85
CA GLN A 30 -21.85 -30.95 13.29
C GLN A 30 -22.43 -29.53 13.12
N ASN A 31 -21.60 -28.49 12.93
CA ASN A 31 -22.08 -27.10 12.82
C ASN A 31 -21.58 -26.30 11.60
N TRP A 32 -20.60 -26.78 10.80
CA TRP A 32 -20.00 -26.02 9.69
C TRP A 32 -21.03 -25.33 8.77
N TYR A 33 -22.10 -26.05 8.38
CA TYR A 33 -23.18 -25.53 7.53
C TYR A 33 -23.94 -24.35 8.15
N GLN A 34 -23.87 -24.18 9.48
CA GLN A 34 -24.46 -23.05 10.20
C GLN A 34 -23.60 -21.79 10.10
N HIS A 35 -22.29 -21.90 9.88
CA HIS A 35 -21.40 -20.76 9.62
C HIS A 35 -21.59 -20.19 8.20
N ILE A 36 -22.10 -21.00 7.27
CA ILE A 36 -22.28 -20.62 5.86
C ILE A 36 -23.55 -19.77 5.66
N ASN A 37 -23.42 -18.73 4.84
CA ASN A 37 -24.52 -17.96 4.26
C ASN A 37 -24.94 -18.57 2.91
N TRP A 38 -25.85 -19.53 2.97
CA TRP A 38 -26.31 -20.29 1.79
C TRP A 38 -26.96 -19.43 0.70
N LEU A 39 -27.51 -18.26 1.05
CA LEU A 39 -28.05 -17.31 0.08
C LEU A 39 -26.93 -16.69 -0.76
N SER A 40 -25.83 -16.26 -0.13
CA SER A 40 -24.62 -15.81 -0.82
C SER A 40 -24.00 -16.93 -1.66
N VAL A 41 -23.90 -18.15 -1.13
CA VAL A 41 -23.38 -19.31 -1.88
C VAL A 41 -24.19 -19.55 -3.17
N PHE A 42 -25.52 -19.44 -3.10
CA PHE A 42 -26.36 -19.60 -4.28
C PHE A 42 -26.05 -18.57 -5.38
N PHE A 43 -26.04 -17.28 -5.04
CA PHE A 43 -25.82 -16.22 -6.04
C PHE A 43 -24.37 -16.10 -6.52
N ILE A 44 -23.39 -16.34 -5.65
CA ILE A 44 -21.96 -16.10 -5.94
C ILE A 44 -21.26 -17.35 -6.50
N ILE A 45 -21.71 -18.56 -6.13
CA ILE A 45 -21.09 -19.82 -6.58
C ILE A 45 -22.03 -20.62 -7.47
N VAL A 46 -23.23 -20.98 -6.99
CA VAL A 46 -24.11 -21.90 -7.72
C VAL A 46 -24.59 -21.31 -9.05
N SER A 47 -25.04 -20.06 -9.06
CA SER A 47 -25.52 -19.36 -10.26
C SER A 47 -24.42 -19.23 -11.35
N PRO A 48 -23.20 -18.73 -11.06
CA PRO A 48 -22.10 -18.75 -12.03
C PRO A 48 -21.72 -20.15 -12.50
N CYS A 49 -21.68 -21.16 -11.62
CA CYS A 49 -21.41 -22.54 -12.03
C CYS A 49 -22.49 -23.10 -12.97
N MET A 50 -23.76 -22.83 -12.71
CA MET A 50 -24.86 -23.16 -13.64
C MET A 50 -24.69 -22.45 -14.98
N GLY A 51 -24.28 -21.18 -14.98
CA GLY A 51 -23.97 -20.41 -16.18
C GLY A 51 -22.82 -21.02 -17.00
N LEU A 52 -21.74 -21.44 -16.36
CA LEU A 52 -20.60 -22.11 -17.02
C LEU A 52 -20.98 -23.46 -17.64
N VAL A 53 -21.78 -24.27 -16.94
CA VAL A 53 -22.28 -25.55 -17.49
C VAL A 53 -23.24 -25.30 -18.66
N ALA A 54 -24.14 -24.32 -18.55
CA ALA A 54 -25.04 -23.95 -19.64
C ALA A 54 -24.31 -23.36 -20.85
N ALA A 55 -23.20 -22.64 -20.65
CA ALA A 55 -22.40 -22.06 -21.72
C ALA A 55 -21.80 -23.11 -22.66
N TYR A 56 -21.41 -24.28 -22.16
CA TYR A 56 -20.93 -25.40 -22.99
C TYR A 56 -21.96 -25.87 -24.03
N HIS A 57 -23.26 -25.77 -23.69
CA HIS A 57 -24.37 -26.14 -24.57
C HIS A 57 -24.96 -24.95 -25.35
N CYS A 58 -24.44 -23.73 -25.19
CA CYS A 58 -25.00 -22.51 -25.77
C CYS A 58 -24.10 -21.96 -26.89
N PRO A 59 -24.47 -22.12 -28.18
CA PRO A 59 -23.64 -21.65 -29.29
C PRO A 59 -23.54 -20.12 -29.31
N LEU A 60 -22.31 -19.60 -29.20
CA LEU A 60 -22.03 -18.17 -29.06
C LEU A 60 -22.40 -17.37 -30.32
N LYS A 61 -23.53 -16.64 -30.26
CA LYS A 61 -23.94 -15.70 -31.30
C LYS A 61 -23.12 -14.41 -31.17
N ARG A 62 -22.71 -13.80 -32.30
CA ARG A 62 -21.93 -12.54 -32.32
C ARG A 62 -22.59 -11.41 -31.51
N ALA A 63 -23.92 -11.28 -31.59
CA ALA A 63 -24.67 -10.30 -30.80
C ALA A 63 -24.60 -10.57 -29.29
N THR A 64 -24.66 -11.84 -28.87
CA THR A 64 -24.49 -12.25 -27.47
C THR A 64 -23.07 -11.99 -26.97
N ALA A 65 -22.05 -12.24 -27.80
CA ALA A 65 -20.66 -11.90 -27.47
C ALA A 65 -20.46 -10.39 -27.28
N ALA A 66 -20.94 -9.58 -28.23
CA ALA A 66 -20.86 -8.12 -28.16
C ALA A 66 -21.63 -7.57 -26.94
N PHE A 67 -22.83 -8.09 -26.67
CA PHE A 67 -23.61 -7.72 -25.48
C PHE A 67 -22.90 -8.11 -24.19
N ALA A 68 -22.35 -9.33 -24.08
CA ALA A 68 -21.64 -9.77 -22.88
C ALA A 68 -20.40 -8.91 -22.59
N ILE A 69 -19.63 -8.54 -23.62
CA ILE A 69 -18.49 -7.63 -23.51
C ILE A 69 -18.95 -6.24 -23.06
N PHE A 70 -19.95 -5.65 -23.73
CA PHE A 70 -20.50 -4.35 -23.35
C PHE A 70 -21.04 -4.36 -21.92
N TYR A 71 -21.80 -5.38 -21.55
CA TYR A 71 -22.42 -5.52 -20.24
C TYR A 71 -21.39 -5.67 -19.14
N TYR A 72 -20.30 -6.42 -19.37
CA TYR A 72 -19.15 -6.52 -18.45
C TYR A 72 -18.56 -5.14 -18.15
N PHE A 73 -18.22 -4.36 -19.19
CA PHE A 73 -17.67 -3.01 -19.03
C PHE A 73 -18.69 -2.04 -18.39
N ASN A 74 -19.97 -2.15 -18.72
CA ASN A 74 -21.06 -1.37 -18.14
C ASN A 74 -21.25 -1.67 -16.64
N THR A 75 -21.33 -2.94 -16.25
CA THR A 75 -21.47 -3.35 -14.84
C THR A 75 -20.25 -2.95 -14.02
N GLY A 76 -19.04 -3.17 -14.54
CA GLY A 76 -17.81 -2.78 -13.85
C GLY A 76 -17.74 -1.26 -13.64
N LEU A 77 -18.09 -0.47 -14.66
CA LEU A 77 -18.14 0.99 -14.56
C LEU A 77 -19.20 1.47 -13.56
N GLY A 78 -20.33 0.77 -13.47
CA GLY A 78 -21.36 1.01 -12.45
C GLY A 78 -20.85 0.79 -11.02
N ILE A 79 -19.96 -0.19 -10.82
CA ILE A 79 -19.29 -0.45 -9.53
C ILE A 79 -18.21 0.61 -9.27
N THR A 80 -17.26 0.81 -10.18
CA THR A 80 -16.07 1.63 -9.95
C THR A 80 -16.37 3.13 -9.95
N ALA A 81 -17.13 3.64 -10.92
CA ALA A 81 -17.54 5.05 -10.90
C ALA A 81 -18.64 5.32 -9.89
N GLY A 82 -19.53 4.35 -9.64
CA GLY A 82 -20.52 4.41 -8.57
C GLY A 82 -19.87 4.52 -7.19
N LYS A 83 -18.82 3.74 -6.92
CA LYS A 83 -17.92 3.86 -5.77
C LYS A 83 -17.39 5.29 -5.64
N TYR A 84 -16.67 5.80 -6.65
CA TYR A 84 -16.09 7.14 -6.58
C TYR A 84 -17.12 8.24 -6.32
N ILE A 85 -18.26 8.22 -7.02
CA ILE A 85 -19.31 9.24 -6.87
C ILE A 85 -20.00 9.19 -5.50
N ASN A 86 -19.97 8.05 -4.79
CA ASN A 86 -20.55 7.90 -3.46
C ASN A 86 -19.53 7.88 -2.31
N GLU A 87 -18.22 7.86 -2.57
CA GLU A 87 -17.20 7.70 -1.50
C GLU A 87 -16.16 8.82 -1.46
N ALA A 88 -15.76 9.39 -2.60
CA ALA A 88 -14.91 10.58 -2.61
C ALA A 88 -15.68 11.85 -2.18
N PHE A 89 -17.02 11.81 -2.12
CA PHE A 89 -17.89 12.99 -2.00
C PHE A 89 -18.94 12.91 -0.85
N PRO A 90 -18.53 12.70 0.41
CA PRO A 90 -19.45 12.58 1.56
C PRO A 90 -19.99 13.94 2.07
N SER A 91 -20.30 14.89 1.18
CA SER A 91 -20.80 16.23 1.53
C SER A 91 -21.65 16.84 0.41
N PRO A 92 -22.85 17.39 0.70
CA PRO A 92 -23.78 17.96 -0.28
C PRO A 92 -23.35 19.35 -0.82
N THR A 93 -22.05 19.50 -1.08
CA THR A 93 -21.39 20.75 -1.51
C THR A 93 -20.18 20.53 -2.42
N VAL A 94 -19.68 19.29 -2.57
CA VAL A 94 -18.45 19.00 -3.32
C VAL A 94 -18.60 17.67 -4.08
N GLY A 95 -18.72 17.73 -5.41
CA GLY A 95 -18.61 16.55 -6.28
C GLY A 95 -19.92 16.02 -6.84
N GLU A 96 -20.89 16.87 -7.16
CA GLU A 96 -22.17 16.42 -7.70
C GLU A 96 -22.00 15.79 -9.09
N ALA A 97 -22.37 14.51 -9.18
CA ALA A 97 -22.75 13.88 -10.43
C ALA A 97 -24.24 14.17 -10.70
N SER A 98 -24.56 14.53 -11.95
CA SER A 98 -25.93 14.81 -12.38
C SER A 98 -26.89 13.64 -12.12
N THR A 99 -28.14 13.93 -11.74
CA THR A 99 -29.14 12.90 -11.36
C THR A 99 -29.33 11.79 -12.41
N PRO A 100 -29.35 12.07 -13.75
CA PRO A 100 -29.41 11.01 -14.75
C PRO A 100 -28.19 10.08 -14.73
N LEU A 101 -26.98 10.61 -14.50
CA LEU A 101 -25.76 9.82 -14.38
C LEU A 101 -25.76 9.00 -13.07
N LYS A 102 -26.23 9.56 -11.95
CA LYS A 102 -26.43 8.80 -10.70
C LYS A 102 -27.37 7.61 -10.91
N ILE A 103 -28.52 7.82 -11.56
CA ILE A 103 -29.51 6.76 -11.83
C ILE A 103 -28.92 5.68 -12.75
N TYR A 104 -28.21 6.09 -13.82
CA TYR A 104 -27.54 5.15 -14.74
C TYR A 104 -26.49 4.30 -14.01
N LEU A 105 -25.60 4.91 -13.21
CA LEU A 105 -24.56 4.18 -12.48
C LEU A 105 -25.14 3.29 -11.37
N ALA A 106 -26.19 3.75 -10.67
CA ALA A 106 -26.88 2.95 -9.67
C ALA A 106 -27.56 1.72 -10.30
N ALA A 107 -28.22 1.86 -11.46
CA ALA A 107 -28.79 0.75 -12.20
C ALA A 107 -27.70 -0.21 -12.75
N ALA A 108 -26.61 0.33 -13.29
CA ALA A 108 -25.49 -0.45 -13.83
C ALA A 108 -24.78 -1.27 -12.72
N GLY A 109 -24.45 -0.63 -11.59
CA GLY A 109 -23.87 -1.30 -10.42
C GLY A 109 -24.82 -2.33 -9.83
N VAL A 110 -26.12 -2.02 -9.75
CA VAL A 110 -27.15 -2.98 -9.33
C VAL A 110 -27.20 -4.20 -10.25
N SER A 111 -27.02 -4.02 -11.55
CA SER A 111 -27.12 -5.12 -12.51
C SER A 111 -25.99 -6.15 -12.41
N ALA A 112 -24.97 -5.92 -11.57
CA ALA A 112 -23.85 -6.83 -11.34
C ALA A 112 -24.11 -7.99 -10.33
N VAL A 113 -25.34 -8.11 -9.76
CA VAL A 113 -25.89 -9.22 -8.92
C VAL A 113 -25.23 -9.51 -7.55
N GLN A 114 -25.84 -8.98 -6.47
CA GLN A 114 -25.06 -8.42 -5.36
C GLN A 114 -25.95 -8.18 -4.03
N GLY A 115 -25.75 -7.13 -3.19
CA GLY A 115 -26.53 -6.68 -1.96
C GLY A 115 -26.34 -5.16 -1.56
N SER A 116 -27.16 -4.42 -0.78
CA SER A 116 -27.26 -2.91 -0.90
C SER A 116 -26.01 -2.02 -1.23
N ILE A 117 -26.07 -1.04 -2.18
CA ILE A 117 -24.98 -0.03 -2.43
C ILE A 117 -24.52 0.61 -1.10
N ARG A 118 -25.51 0.96 -0.28
CA ARG A 118 -25.38 1.35 1.11
C ARG A 118 -24.52 0.39 1.96
N TRP A 119 -24.73 -0.93 1.87
CA TRP A 119 -23.89 -1.94 2.53
C TRP A 119 -22.49 -1.99 1.91
N TRP A 120 -22.36 -1.79 0.60
CA TRP A 120 -21.07 -1.85 -0.10
C TRP A 120 -20.17 -0.74 0.38
N SER A 121 -20.62 0.51 0.25
CA SER A 121 -19.88 1.66 0.74
C SER A 121 -19.77 1.71 2.26
N ARG A 122 -20.73 1.17 3.04
CA ARG A 122 -20.53 0.94 4.48
C ARG A 122 -19.38 -0.05 4.74
N GLY A 123 -19.30 -1.12 3.95
CA GLY A 123 -18.26 -2.14 4.03
C GLY A 123 -16.90 -1.61 3.60
N HIS A 124 -16.84 -0.88 2.50
CA HIS A 124 -15.63 -0.32 1.93
C HIS A 124 -15.06 0.84 2.77
N ARG A 125 -15.91 1.77 3.22
CA ARG A 125 -15.53 2.78 4.22
C ARG A 125 -15.07 2.14 5.54
N ALA A 126 -15.65 1.01 5.95
CA ALA A 126 -15.22 0.28 7.14
C ALA A 126 -13.89 -0.47 6.91
N HIS A 127 -13.65 -1.00 5.70
CA HIS A 127 -12.37 -1.57 5.30
C HIS A 127 -11.28 -0.51 5.37
N HIS A 128 -11.35 0.58 4.58
CA HIS A 128 -10.38 1.69 4.63
C HIS A 128 -10.08 2.16 6.06
N ARG A 129 -11.12 2.41 6.87
CA ARG A 129 -10.99 2.90 8.25
C ARG A 129 -10.34 1.92 9.23
N TYR A 130 -10.43 0.62 8.96
CA TYR A 130 -10.01 -0.44 9.88
C TYR A 130 -9.12 -1.49 9.21
N THR A 131 -8.48 -1.13 8.08
CA THR A 131 -7.65 -1.98 7.23
C THR A 131 -6.72 -2.84 8.09
N ASP A 132 -6.65 -4.13 7.80
CA ASP A 132 -5.78 -5.08 8.51
C ASP A 132 -6.02 -5.18 10.03
N THR A 133 -7.24 -4.88 10.49
CA THR A 133 -7.67 -5.18 11.88
C THR A 133 -8.87 -6.14 11.91
N GLU A 134 -9.18 -6.68 13.08
CA GLU A 134 -10.38 -7.52 13.27
C GLU A 134 -11.71 -6.85 12.85
N LYS A 135 -11.75 -5.52 12.83
CA LYS A 135 -12.94 -4.73 12.44
C LYS A 135 -13.13 -4.59 10.93
N ASP A 136 -12.09 -4.89 10.15
CA ASP A 136 -12.20 -4.97 8.69
C ASP A 136 -13.00 -6.23 8.30
N PRO A 137 -14.12 -6.07 7.55
CA PRO A 137 -15.00 -7.17 7.20
C PRO A 137 -14.38 -8.21 6.26
N TYR A 138 -13.34 -7.86 5.51
CA TYR A 138 -12.66 -8.74 4.54
C TYR A 138 -11.13 -8.74 4.66
N SER A 139 -10.63 -8.44 5.86
CA SER A 139 -9.20 -8.45 6.23
C SER A 139 -8.44 -9.68 5.74
N VAL A 140 -7.26 -9.46 5.16
CA VAL A 140 -6.37 -10.53 4.67
C VAL A 140 -5.78 -11.38 5.80
N TYR A 141 -5.70 -10.88 7.03
CA TYR A 141 -5.24 -11.66 8.19
C TYR A 141 -6.17 -12.83 8.56
N LYS A 142 -7.43 -12.78 8.10
CA LYS A 142 -8.38 -13.90 8.22
C LYS A 142 -8.13 -15.00 7.15
N GLY A 143 -7.08 -14.82 6.34
CA GLY A 143 -6.56 -15.78 5.34
C GLY A 143 -7.07 -15.51 3.92
N PHE A 144 -6.27 -15.90 2.92
CA PHE A 144 -6.57 -15.72 1.48
C PHE A 144 -8.01 -16.08 1.11
N TRP A 145 -8.44 -17.31 1.43
CA TRP A 145 -9.78 -17.78 1.08
C TRP A 145 -10.89 -17.00 1.78
N TYR A 146 -10.62 -16.35 2.92
CA TYR A 146 -11.57 -15.45 3.56
C TYR A 146 -11.68 -14.13 2.80
N SER A 147 -10.58 -13.42 2.55
CA SER A 147 -10.60 -12.12 1.85
C SER A 147 -11.02 -12.23 0.38
N TYR A 148 -10.69 -13.34 -0.28
CA TYR A 148 -11.05 -13.59 -1.68
C TYR A 148 -12.52 -13.96 -1.89
N LEU A 149 -13.17 -14.67 -0.96
CA LEU A 149 -14.56 -15.14 -1.14
C LEU A 149 -15.30 -15.39 0.18
N GLY A 150 -14.62 -15.95 1.17
CA GLY A 150 -15.20 -16.40 2.43
C GLY A 150 -15.97 -15.32 3.19
N TRP A 151 -15.53 -14.07 3.14
CA TRP A 151 -16.23 -12.94 3.79
C TRP A 151 -17.66 -12.72 3.29
N MET A 152 -17.98 -13.18 2.07
CA MET A 152 -19.31 -13.07 1.45
C MET A 152 -20.17 -14.31 1.73
N VAL A 153 -19.56 -15.50 1.68
CA VAL A 153 -20.25 -16.80 1.79
C VAL A 153 -20.28 -17.35 3.22
N MET A 154 -19.54 -16.76 4.15
CA MET A 154 -19.63 -17.02 5.59
C MET A 154 -20.46 -15.94 6.28
N LYS A 155 -21.17 -16.31 7.35
CA LYS A 155 -21.89 -15.35 8.19
C LYS A 155 -20.88 -14.57 9.03
N GLN A 156 -20.89 -13.25 8.91
CA GLN A 156 -20.12 -12.38 9.80
C GLN A 156 -20.94 -12.01 11.06
N ASN A 157 -20.26 -11.65 12.15
CA ASN A 157 -20.91 -11.20 13.39
C ASN A 157 -21.00 -9.67 13.43
N PRO A 158 -22.20 -9.06 13.43
CA PRO A 158 -22.37 -7.60 13.44
C PRO A 158 -21.68 -6.88 14.61
N LYS A 159 -21.44 -7.57 15.74
CA LYS A 159 -20.75 -7.06 16.94
C LYS A 159 -19.31 -6.61 16.66
N TYR A 160 -18.62 -7.24 15.72
CA TYR A 160 -17.20 -6.99 15.41
C TYR A 160 -17.01 -6.10 14.18
N TYR A 161 -18.08 -5.78 13.45
CA TYR A 161 -18.01 -4.99 12.22
C TYR A 161 -17.55 -3.55 12.48
N GLY A 162 -16.61 -3.05 11.68
CA GLY A 162 -16.21 -1.64 11.69
C GLY A 162 -17.38 -0.68 11.47
N ARG A 163 -17.38 0.45 12.19
CA ARG A 163 -18.35 1.53 12.01
C ARG A 163 -17.85 2.57 11.00
N ALA A 164 -18.47 2.60 9.83
CA ALA A 164 -18.41 3.71 8.89
C ALA A 164 -19.59 4.68 9.12
N ASP A 165 -19.40 5.96 8.85
CA ASP A 165 -20.52 6.88 8.62
C ASP A 165 -21.07 6.65 7.21
N ILE A 166 -22.40 6.75 7.11
CA ILE A 166 -23.22 6.51 5.93
C ILE A 166 -24.45 7.43 5.91
N THR A 167 -24.44 8.53 6.69
CA THR A 167 -25.57 9.46 6.83
C THR A 167 -25.97 10.04 5.48
N ASP A 168 -24.98 10.51 4.71
CA ASP A 168 -25.07 10.87 3.30
C ASP A 168 -25.75 9.80 2.41
N LEU A 169 -25.41 8.52 2.61
CA LEU A 169 -26.02 7.39 1.90
C LEU A 169 -27.44 7.02 2.39
N ASN A 170 -28.02 7.75 3.35
CA ASN A 170 -29.46 7.75 3.65
C ASN A 170 -30.18 8.95 2.99
N GLU A 171 -29.45 10.03 2.71
CA GLU A 171 -30.00 11.30 2.21
C GLU A 171 -30.07 11.31 0.67
N ASP A 172 -29.19 10.57 -0.02
CA ASP A 172 -29.31 10.35 -1.47
C ASP A 172 -30.44 9.36 -1.81
N THR A 173 -31.47 9.88 -2.49
CA THR A 173 -32.69 9.15 -2.89
C THR A 173 -32.46 8.08 -3.95
N VAL A 174 -31.38 8.18 -4.75
CA VAL A 174 -31.01 7.16 -5.75
C VAL A 174 -30.34 5.98 -5.05
N VAL A 175 -29.41 6.25 -4.12
CA VAL A 175 -28.73 5.20 -3.31
C VAL A 175 -29.73 4.41 -2.46
N ALA A 176 -30.75 5.09 -1.90
CA ALA A 176 -31.82 4.44 -1.16
C ALA A 176 -32.65 3.44 -2.00
N THR A 177 -32.71 3.63 -3.33
CA THR A 177 -33.54 2.84 -4.25
C THR A 177 -32.81 1.63 -4.83
N PHE A 178 -31.50 1.73 -5.08
CA PHE A 178 -30.74 0.78 -5.90
C PHE A 178 -29.73 -0.01 -5.06
N CYS A 179 -30.06 -1.26 -4.70
CA CYS A 179 -29.42 -1.92 -3.57
C CYS A 179 -28.74 -3.30 -3.84
N VAL A 180 -27.64 -3.36 -4.61
CA VAL A 180 -26.69 -4.53 -4.68
C VAL A 180 -25.13 -4.08 -4.86
N ASN A 181 -23.87 -4.37 -4.29
CA ASN A 181 -22.81 -5.24 -3.53
C ASN A 181 -21.89 -6.34 -4.20
N SER A 182 -20.59 -6.13 -4.46
CA SER A 182 -19.61 -7.27 -4.43
C SER A 182 -18.15 -7.01 -3.99
N LEU A 183 -17.14 -7.35 -4.81
CA LEU A 183 -15.86 -7.97 -4.39
C LEU A 183 -14.68 -7.64 -5.32
N ALA A 184 -13.49 -7.32 -4.77
CA ALA A 184 -12.16 -7.71 -5.32
C ALA A 184 -10.94 -7.22 -4.50
N HIS A 185 -10.23 -8.10 -3.77
CA HIS A 185 -8.87 -7.80 -3.23
C HIS A 185 -8.01 -9.07 -3.11
N TRP A 186 -6.87 -9.21 -3.81
CA TRP A 186 -5.74 -10.05 -3.34
C TRP A 186 -4.35 -9.93 -4.01
N LEU A 187 -4.21 -9.39 -5.22
CA LEU A 187 -2.93 -9.42 -5.97
C LEU A 187 -2.34 -8.02 -6.19
N GLY A 188 -1.00 -7.90 -6.12
CA GLY A 188 -0.23 -6.70 -6.55
C GLY A 188 1.10 -6.43 -5.86
N ASP A 189 1.63 -5.24 -6.11
CA ASP A 189 2.82 -4.60 -5.52
C ASP A 189 2.47 -3.47 -4.52
N GLN A 190 3.42 -3.01 -3.69
CA GLN A 190 3.21 -1.91 -2.72
C GLN A 190 4.11 -0.70 -3.04
N PRO A 191 3.65 0.28 -3.86
CA PRO A 191 4.42 1.46 -4.25
C PRO A 191 4.29 2.73 -3.38
N PHE A 192 3.26 2.89 -2.54
CA PHE A 192 3.00 4.11 -1.73
C PHE A 192 2.98 3.84 -0.22
N ASP A 193 2.29 2.81 0.27
CA ASP A 193 2.36 2.34 1.67
C ASP A 193 2.64 0.83 1.78
N ASP A 194 3.34 0.46 2.85
CA ASP A 194 3.73 -0.90 3.23
C ASP A 194 3.25 -1.28 4.65
N ARG A 195 2.70 -0.32 5.42
CA ARG A 195 2.10 -0.58 6.74
C ARG A 195 0.79 -1.35 6.64
N ASN A 196 0.12 -1.26 5.49
CA ASN A 196 -1.13 -1.96 5.18
C ASN A 196 -0.96 -2.86 3.93
N SER A 197 -1.76 -3.92 3.86
CA SER A 197 -1.77 -4.96 2.82
C SER A 197 -2.32 -4.62 1.42
N PRO A 198 -3.05 -3.51 1.14
CA PRO A 198 -3.51 -3.17 -0.21
C PRO A 198 -2.39 -3.09 -1.25
N ARG A 199 -2.64 -3.58 -2.48
CA ARG A 199 -1.60 -3.72 -3.52
C ARG A 199 -2.06 -3.33 -4.94
N ASP A 200 -1.13 -2.89 -5.77
CA ASP A 200 -1.30 -2.45 -7.16
C ASP A 200 -1.01 -3.60 -8.17
N HIS A 201 -1.93 -3.93 -9.08
CA HIS A 201 -1.75 -5.03 -10.04
C HIS A 201 -2.44 -4.80 -11.39
N VAL A 202 -1.67 -4.91 -12.47
CA VAL A 202 -2.15 -4.65 -13.85
C VAL A 202 -3.22 -5.65 -14.29
N ILE A 203 -3.08 -6.95 -13.98
CA ILE A 203 -4.11 -7.94 -14.35
C ILE A 203 -5.38 -7.73 -13.51
N THR A 204 -5.24 -7.34 -12.24
CA THR A 204 -6.41 -6.97 -11.42
C THR A 204 -7.09 -5.75 -12.04
N ALA A 205 -6.36 -4.68 -12.37
CA ALA A 205 -6.91 -3.46 -12.95
C ALA A 205 -7.58 -3.69 -14.32
N LEU A 206 -7.08 -4.63 -15.13
CA LEU A 206 -7.73 -5.07 -16.36
C LEU A 206 -9.09 -5.73 -16.11
N VAL A 207 -9.19 -6.58 -15.08
CA VAL A 207 -10.43 -7.26 -14.69
C VAL A 207 -11.39 -6.30 -13.98
N THR A 208 -10.91 -5.47 -13.05
CA THR A 208 -11.70 -4.55 -12.19
C THR A 208 -11.81 -3.12 -12.72
N LEU A 209 -11.52 -2.90 -14.00
CA LEU A 209 -11.67 -1.62 -14.72
C LEU A 209 -10.97 -0.42 -14.04
N GLY A 210 -9.81 -0.66 -13.44
CA GLY A 210 -8.99 0.32 -12.74
C GLY A 210 -8.80 0.03 -11.26
N ASP A 211 -9.73 -0.65 -10.58
CA ASP A 211 -9.68 -0.86 -9.11
C ASP A 211 -8.54 -1.79 -8.63
N GLY A 212 -7.66 -2.21 -9.53
CA GLY A 212 -6.44 -2.94 -9.23
C GLY A 212 -5.27 -2.09 -8.77
N TYR A 213 -5.33 -0.74 -8.83
CA TYR A 213 -4.31 0.14 -8.25
C TYR A 213 -4.61 0.43 -6.76
N HIS A 214 -4.72 -0.65 -5.99
CA HIS A 214 -5.35 -0.62 -4.67
C HIS A 214 -4.48 -0.01 -3.57
N ASN A 215 -3.16 0.06 -3.75
CA ASN A 215 -2.26 0.73 -2.82
C ASN A 215 -2.37 2.26 -2.96
N PHE A 216 -2.44 2.77 -4.20
CA PHE A 216 -2.76 4.19 -4.43
C PHE A 216 -4.12 4.57 -3.84
N HIS A 217 -5.14 3.75 -4.10
CA HIS A 217 -6.49 4.02 -3.61
C HIS A 217 -6.62 4.00 -2.08
N HIS A 218 -5.80 3.24 -1.35
CA HIS A 218 -5.79 3.25 0.12
C HIS A 218 -4.99 4.40 0.74
N GLU A 219 -3.90 4.84 0.12
CA GLU A 219 -3.14 6.01 0.60
C GLU A 219 -3.88 7.32 0.27
N PHE A 220 -4.55 7.38 -0.89
CA PHE A 220 -5.23 8.58 -1.40
C PHE A 220 -6.74 8.39 -1.68
N PRO A 221 -7.56 7.90 -0.70
CA PRO A 221 -8.95 7.47 -0.91
C PRO A 221 -9.97 8.58 -1.23
N SER A 222 -9.50 9.82 -1.40
CA SER A 222 -10.29 10.97 -1.88
C SER A 222 -9.90 11.46 -3.27
N ASP A 223 -8.92 10.84 -3.94
CA ASP A 223 -8.68 11.06 -5.37
C ASP A 223 -9.78 10.38 -6.21
N TYR A 224 -10.14 10.91 -7.38
CA TYR A 224 -11.09 10.23 -8.28
C TYR A 224 -10.43 9.16 -9.17
N ARG A 225 -9.09 9.11 -9.19
CA ARG A 225 -8.29 8.19 -10.00
C ARG A 225 -7.93 6.96 -9.18
N ASN A 226 -7.95 5.78 -9.80
CA ASN A 226 -7.22 4.63 -9.26
C ASN A 226 -5.76 4.72 -9.70
N ALA A 227 -5.52 5.09 -10.96
CA ALA A 227 -4.17 5.14 -11.54
C ALA A 227 -3.81 6.56 -11.99
N ILE A 228 -2.69 7.09 -11.49
CA ILE A 228 -2.30 8.50 -11.76
C ILE A 228 -1.64 8.71 -13.12
N GLU A 229 -0.92 7.71 -13.63
CA GLU A 229 -0.19 7.84 -14.89
C GLU A 229 -1.14 7.80 -16.08
N TRP A 230 -0.78 8.47 -17.18
CA TRP A 230 -1.58 8.48 -18.40
C TRP A 230 -1.63 7.11 -19.09
N TRP A 231 -0.55 6.31 -18.98
CA TRP A 231 -0.40 4.99 -19.60
C TRP A 231 -0.95 3.84 -18.74
N GLN A 232 -1.25 4.08 -17.46
CA GLN A 232 -1.85 3.06 -16.59
C GLN A 232 -3.32 2.81 -16.95
N TYR A 233 -3.72 1.53 -16.98
CA TYR A 233 -5.04 1.10 -17.40
C TYR A 233 -6.10 1.40 -16.34
N ASP A 234 -6.73 2.56 -16.47
CA ASP A 234 -7.85 3.00 -15.64
C ASP A 234 -8.94 3.62 -16.55
N PRO A 235 -9.82 2.79 -17.15
CA PRO A 235 -10.93 3.28 -17.96
C PRO A 235 -11.96 4.06 -17.13
N THR A 236 -12.01 3.83 -15.81
CA THR A 236 -12.91 4.56 -14.90
C THR A 236 -12.51 6.03 -14.78
N LYS A 237 -11.22 6.33 -14.55
CA LYS A 237 -10.63 7.67 -14.63
C LYS A 237 -11.02 8.38 -15.92
N TRP A 238 -10.85 7.72 -17.07
CA TRP A 238 -11.13 8.33 -18.37
C TRP A 238 -12.64 8.59 -18.58
N ALA A 239 -13.52 7.67 -18.17
CA ALA A 239 -14.96 7.90 -18.21
C ALA A 239 -15.40 9.08 -17.33
N ILE A 240 -14.92 9.15 -16.08
CA ILE A 240 -15.21 10.25 -15.15
C ILE A 240 -14.64 11.59 -15.68
N TRP A 241 -13.44 11.58 -16.25
CA TRP A 241 -12.85 12.75 -16.90
C TRP A 241 -13.68 13.24 -18.09
N THR A 242 -14.15 12.33 -18.95
CA THR A 242 -15.04 12.68 -20.08
C THR A 242 -16.37 13.22 -19.58
N TRP A 243 -16.97 12.66 -18.53
CA TRP A 243 -18.19 13.19 -17.92
C TRP A 243 -17.99 14.58 -17.30
N LYS A 244 -16.80 14.90 -16.79
CA LYS A 244 -16.43 16.27 -16.39
C LYS A 244 -16.38 17.22 -17.58
N GLN A 245 -15.82 16.82 -18.72
CA GLN A 245 -15.84 17.65 -19.95
C GLN A 245 -17.27 17.85 -20.50
N LEU A 246 -18.13 16.85 -20.35
CA LEU A 246 -19.55 16.90 -20.75
C LEU A 246 -20.45 17.62 -19.72
N GLY A 247 -19.90 18.15 -18.63
CA GLY A 247 -20.69 18.83 -17.59
C GLY A 247 -21.67 17.92 -16.84
N LEU A 248 -21.38 16.61 -16.74
CA LEU A 248 -22.18 15.62 -16.03
C LEU A 248 -21.65 15.30 -14.62
N VAL A 249 -20.41 15.68 -14.32
CA VAL A 249 -19.74 15.56 -13.01
C VAL A 249 -18.91 16.83 -12.74
N TYR A 250 -19.00 17.38 -11.53
CA TYR A 250 -18.27 18.59 -11.14
C TYR A 250 -17.25 18.30 -10.02
N ASN A 251 -16.38 19.27 -9.73
CA ASN A 251 -15.53 19.34 -8.53
C ASN A 251 -14.74 18.03 -8.18
N LEU A 252 -14.21 17.35 -9.20
CA LEU A 252 -13.30 16.20 -9.00
C LEU A 252 -12.11 16.57 -8.11
N LYS A 253 -11.85 15.73 -7.12
CA LYS A 253 -10.70 15.84 -6.20
C LYS A 253 -9.48 15.12 -6.77
N GLU A 254 -8.35 15.80 -6.73
CA GLU A 254 -7.04 15.26 -7.10
C GLU A 254 -6.04 15.62 -6.00
N PHE A 255 -5.22 14.66 -5.54
CA PHE A 255 -4.10 14.97 -4.66
C PHE A 255 -3.00 15.71 -5.41
N LYS A 256 -2.32 16.61 -4.70
CA LYS A 256 -1.17 17.36 -5.24
C LYS A 256 -0.04 16.38 -5.57
N ALA A 257 0.50 16.45 -6.79
CA ALA A 257 1.60 15.58 -7.25
C ALA A 257 2.77 15.52 -6.25
N ASN A 258 3.11 16.65 -5.60
CA ASN A 258 4.15 16.73 -4.57
C ASN A 258 3.93 15.78 -3.37
N GLU A 259 2.69 15.52 -2.97
CA GLU A 259 2.41 14.60 -1.85
C GLU A 259 2.44 13.13 -2.30
N ILE A 260 2.06 12.87 -3.55
CA ILE A 260 2.13 11.53 -4.16
C ILE A 260 3.60 11.13 -4.39
N GLU A 261 4.44 12.05 -4.87
CA GLU A 261 5.87 11.83 -5.05
C GLU A 261 6.64 11.71 -3.73
N LYS A 262 6.20 12.36 -2.64
CA LYS A 262 6.74 12.09 -1.29
C LYS A 262 6.54 10.63 -0.89
N GLY A 263 5.33 10.10 -1.03
CA GLY A 263 5.04 8.69 -0.71
C GLY A 263 5.88 7.71 -1.54
N ARG A 264 5.96 7.95 -2.86
CA ARG A 264 6.84 7.20 -3.77
C ARG A 264 8.30 7.23 -3.33
N LEU A 265 8.82 8.42 -3.01
CA LEU A 265 10.21 8.61 -2.58
C LEU A 265 10.49 7.92 -1.23
N GLN A 266 9.57 7.99 -0.28
CA GLN A 266 9.69 7.33 1.02
C GLN A 266 9.70 5.79 0.88
N GLN A 267 8.86 5.21 0.01
CA GLN A 267 8.90 3.77 -0.28
C GLN A 267 10.15 3.36 -1.07
N LEU A 268 10.64 4.20 -1.97
CA LEU A 268 11.90 3.96 -2.66
C LEU A 268 13.07 3.99 -1.66
N GLN A 269 13.08 4.95 -0.72
CA GLN A 269 14.10 5.08 0.32
C GLN A 269 14.13 3.82 1.20
N LYS A 270 13.01 3.36 1.76
CA LYS A 270 12.92 2.08 2.50
C LYS A 270 13.53 0.90 1.72
N LYS A 271 13.21 0.80 0.42
CA LYS A 271 13.71 -0.27 -0.48
C LYS A 271 15.20 -0.12 -0.81
N LEU A 272 15.75 1.10 -0.75
CA LEU A 272 17.19 1.37 -0.83
C LEU A 272 17.88 1.04 0.50
N ASP A 273 17.29 1.37 1.65
CA ASP A 273 17.87 1.11 2.98
C ASP A 273 17.93 -0.39 3.30
N ILE A 274 16.89 -1.15 2.94
CA ILE A 274 16.90 -2.63 3.01
C ILE A 274 18.00 -3.23 2.12
N LYS A 275 18.27 -2.65 0.94
CA LYS A 275 19.39 -3.10 0.09
C LYS A 275 20.73 -2.67 0.69
N ARG A 276 20.82 -1.45 1.24
CA ARG A 276 22.01 -0.89 1.88
C ARG A 276 22.46 -1.76 3.06
N SER A 277 21.53 -2.25 3.87
CA SER A 277 21.85 -3.13 5.03
C SER A 277 22.30 -4.55 4.65
N THR A 278 22.14 -4.98 3.38
CA THR A 278 22.70 -6.25 2.88
C THR A 278 24.13 -6.14 2.33
N LEU A 279 24.70 -4.93 2.32
CA LEU A 279 26.05 -4.66 1.82
C LEU A 279 26.98 -4.30 2.98
N ASP A 280 28.24 -4.72 2.89
CA ASP A 280 29.28 -4.24 3.79
C ASP A 280 29.72 -2.83 3.39
N TRP A 281 29.73 -1.92 4.38
CA TRP A 281 30.19 -0.54 4.24
C TRP A 281 31.37 -0.23 5.18
N GLY A 282 31.91 -1.25 5.86
CA GLY A 282 32.80 -1.08 7.00
C GLY A 282 32.10 -0.47 8.23
N ILE A 283 32.91 -0.03 9.19
CA ILE A 283 32.42 0.54 10.44
C ILE A 283 31.76 1.91 10.17
N PRO A 284 30.56 2.20 10.73
CA PRO A 284 29.95 3.52 10.64
C PRO A 284 30.83 4.62 11.25
N ILE A 285 30.88 5.80 10.63
CA ILE A 285 31.72 6.92 11.11
C ILE A 285 31.34 7.32 12.55
N SER A 286 30.04 7.25 12.87
CA SER A 286 29.45 7.47 14.19
C SER A 286 29.87 6.46 15.27
N GLN A 287 30.63 5.40 14.92
CA GLN A 287 31.18 4.40 15.84
C GLN A 287 32.73 4.45 15.94
N LEU A 288 33.38 5.43 15.30
CA LEU A 288 34.85 5.56 15.32
C LEU A 288 35.36 6.39 16.53
N PRO A 289 36.48 6.00 17.19
CA PRO A 289 37.11 6.74 18.32
C PRO A 289 37.71 8.16 18.06
N VAL A 290 38.27 8.79 19.13
CA VAL A 290 39.01 10.08 19.24
C VAL A 290 39.98 10.00 20.46
N MET A 291 41.30 10.33 20.58
CA MET A 291 42.53 10.73 19.80
C MET A 291 42.61 12.02 18.95
N THR A 292 43.84 12.49 18.70
CA THR A 292 44.25 13.75 18.03
C THR A 292 45.19 13.54 16.81
N TRP A 293 45.61 14.63 16.16
CA TRP A 293 46.61 14.58 15.07
C TRP A 293 48.01 14.14 15.52
N ASP A 294 48.38 14.42 16.77
CA ASP A 294 49.69 14.00 17.30
C ASP A 294 49.72 12.50 17.59
N ASP A 295 48.63 11.95 18.14
CA ASP A 295 48.53 10.50 18.34
C ASP A 295 48.41 9.76 16.99
N PHE A 296 47.70 10.29 15.99
CA PHE A 296 47.68 9.72 14.63
C PHE A 296 49.11 9.55 14.05
N LYS A 297 49.97 10.56 14.20
CA LYS A 297 51.39 10.46 13.77
C LYS A 297 52.18 9.45 14.61
N ALA A 298 51.90 9.36 15.91
CA ALA A 298 52.56 8.40 16.81
C ALA A 298 52.18 6.95 16.47
N GLU A 299 50.90 6.67 16.23
CA GLU A 299 50.42 5.37 15.75
C GLU A 299 51.00 5.04 14.38
N SER A 300 50.99 6.00 13.44
CA SER A 300 51.54 5.83 12.08
C SER A 300 53.04 5.57 12.04
N ALA A 301 53.77 5.84 13.13
CA ALA A 301 55.20 5.59 13.27
C ALA A 301 55.52 4.22 13.91
N LYS A 302 54.53 3.48 14.41
CA LYS A 302 54.74 2.16 15.01
C LYS A 302 55.10 1.13 13.93
N SER A 303 56.05 0.26 14.25
CA SER A 303 56.43 -0.88 13.40
C SER A 303 55.58 -2.13 13.71
N ASP A 304 54.26 -1.95 13.85
CA ASP A 304 53.31 -3.02 14.19
C ASP A 304 52.67 -3.70 12.96
N GLY A 305 52.90 -3.16 11.77
CA GLY A 305 52.43 -3.70 10.50
C GLY A 305 51.24 -2.96 9.88
N ARG A 306 50.60 -2.04 10.62
CA ARG A 306 49.55 -1.16 10.10
C ARG A 306 50.17 -0.09 9.17
N ALA A 307 49.36 0.46 8.27
CA ALA A 307 49.76 1.55 7.39
C ALA A 307 48.63 2.58 7.29
N LEU A 308 48.68 3.58 8.17
CA LEU A 308 47.59 4.51 8.38
C LEU A 308 47.65 5.72 7.44
N VAL A 309 46.51 6.10 6.88
CA VAL A 309 46.32 7.30 6.04
C VAL A 309 45.05 8.02 6.48
N ALA A 310 45.10 9.34 6.62
CA ALA A 310 43.91 10.15 6.90
C ALA A 310 43.27 10.67 5.59
N ILE A 311 41.96 10.47 5.43
CA ILE A 311 41.17 10.93 4.27
C ILE A 311 39.80 11.43 4.77
N ALA A 312 39.41 12.63 4.35
CA ALA A 312 38.16 13.31 4.73
C ALA A 312 37.93 13.42 6.26
N GLY A 313 39.01 13.44 7.04
CA GLY A 313 38.96 13.44 8.51
C GLY A 313 38.79 12.05 9.15
N VAL A 314 38.82 10.97 8.39
CA VAL A 314 38.79 9.58 8.89
C VAL A 314 40.15 8.92 8.67
N VAL A 315 40.63 8.13 9.63
CA VAL A 315 41.84 7.31 9.48
C VAL A 315 41.50 5.91 8.96
N HIS A 316 42.23 5.47 7.94
CA HIS A 316 42.08 4.16 7.29
C HIS A 316 43.40 3.39 7.38
N ASP A 317 43.32 2.08 7.64
CA ASP A 317 44.48 1.18 7.57
C ASP A 317 44.54 0.50 6.20
N VAL A 318 45.50 0.92 5.38
CA VAL A 318 45.65 0.44 4.00
C VAL A 318 46.73 -0.64 3.85
N ALA A 319 47.26 -1.19 4.95
CA ALA A 319 48.39 -2.13 4.96
C ALA A 319 48.23 -3.30 3.97
N HIS A 320 47.03 -3.91 3.95
CA HIS A 320 46.71 -5.00 3.03
C HIS A 320 46.60 -4.53 1.57
N PHE A 321 46.08 -3.32 1.33
CA PHE A 321 45.76 -2.80 0.00
C PHE A 321 46.97 -2.16 -0.74
N ILE A 322 48.06 -1.81 -0.05
CA ILE A 322 49.26 -1.17 -0.66
C ILE A 322 49.81 -1.94 -1.88
N LYS A 323 49.66 -3.28 -1.90
CA LYS A 323 50.11 -4.15 -3.00
C LYS A 323 49.15 -4.18 -4.19
N GLU A 324 47.88 -3.92 -3.96
CA GLU A 324 46.78 -4.05 -4.91
C GLU A 324 46.31 -2.68 -5.46
N HIS A 325 46.71 -1.58 -4.81
CA HIS A 325 46.44 -0.22 -5.20
C HIS A 325 46.75 0.03 -6.70
N PRO A 326 45.75 0.31 -7.57
CA PRO A 326 45.96 0.34 -9.03
C PRO A 326 46.93 1.40 -9.54
N GLY A 327 47.11 2.51 -8.82
CA GLY A 327 48.13 3.52 -9.13
C GLY A 327 49.57 3.06 -8.80
N GLY A 328 49.73 1.89 -8.18
CA GLY A 328 51.00 1.32 -7.74
C GLY A 328 51.37 1.69 -6.30
N LYS A 329 52.17 0.81 -5.67
CA LYS A 329 52.54 0.87 -4.24
C LYS A 329 53.22 2.18 -3.80
N ALA A 330 53.93 2.86 -4.69
CA ALA A 330 54.77 4.01 -4.34
C ALA A 330 53.93 5.24 -3.93
N PHE A 331 52.83 5.50 -4.63
CA PHE A 331 51.96 6.65 -4.33
C PHE A 331 51.23 6.47 -3.00
N ILE A 332 50.62 5.31 -2.77
CA ILE A 332 49.93 5.01 -1.50
C ILE A 332 50.92 4.93 -0.31
N ALA A 333 52.12 4.36 -0.49
CA ALA A 333 53.16 4.38 0.54
C ALA A 333 53.65 5.81 0.86
N SER A 334 53.62 6.73 -0.11
CA SER A 334 53.99 8.13 0.12
C SER A 334 52.97 8.91 0.97
N ALA A 335 51.75 8.37 1.15
CA ALA A 335 50.66 8.97 1.92
C ALA A 335 50.58 8.47 3.38
N ILE A 336 51.36 7.45 3.76
CA ILE A 336 51.34 6.90 5.13
C ILE A 336 51.73 8.00 6.14
N GLY A 337 50.98 8.10 7.24
CA GLY A 337 51.16 9.09 8.30
C GLY A 337 50.81 10.53 7.89
N LYS A 338 50.01 10.71 6.83
CA LYS A 338 49.61 12.03 6.30
C LYS A 338 48.11 12.11 6.04
N ASP A 339 47.65 13.34 5.85
CA ASP A 339 46.36 13.65 5.26
C ASP A 339 46.49 13.60 3.74
N ALA A 340 45.78 12.66 3.11
CA ALA A 340 45.72 12.46 1.67
C ALA A 340 44.42 12.98 1.05
N THR A 341 43.55 13.66 1.82
CA THR A 341 42.22 14.13 1.37
C THR A 341 42.29 14.91 0.05
N ALA A 342 43.23 15.85 -0.06
CA ALA A 342 43.41 16.64 -1.27
C ALA A 342 43.89 15.78 -2.45
N THR A 343 44.83 14.85 -2.22
CA THR A 343 45.35 13.93 -3.25
C THR A 343 44.27 12.95 -3.75
N PHE A 344 43.38 12.49 -2.86
CA PHE A 344 42.32 11.52 -3.12
C PHE A 344 41.10 12.15 -3.84
N ASN A 345 40.71 13.36 -3.42
CA ASN A 345 39.53 14.06 -3.93
C ASN A 345 39.83 15.00 -5.12
N GLY A 346 40.78 14.65 -5.99
CA GLY A 346 41.01 15.36 -7.26
C GLY A 346 42.10 16.44 -7.29
N GLY A 347 42.79 16.72 -6.18
CA GLY A 347 43.96 17.61 -6.17
C GLY A 347 45.21 17.00 -6.82
N VAL A 348 45.23 15.68 -7.06
CA VAL A 348 46.19 14.98 -7.94
C VAL A 348 45.46 13.97 -8.82
N TYR A 349 44.58 13.15 -8.23
CA TYR A 349 43.74 12.21 -8.97
C TYR A 349 42.36 12.14 -8.31
N GLN A 350 41.28 12.23 -9.10
CA GLN A 350 39.92 12.12 -8.58
C GLN A 350 39.53 10.65 -8.49
N HIS A 351 39.49 10.11 -7.26
CA HIS A 351 39.17 8.71 -7.04
C HIS A 351 37.69 8.42 -7.37
N SER A 352 37.40 7.22 -7.87
CA SER A 352 36.05 6.84 -8.28
C SER A 352 35.20 6.41 -7.10
N ASN A 353 33.87 6.43 -7.24
CA ASN A 353 32.95 5.96 -6.19
C ASN A 353 33.27 4.52 -5.73
N ALA A 354 33.81 3.67 -6.60
CA ALA A 354 34.26 2.33 -6.22
C ALA A 354 35.47 2.36 -5.26
N ALA A 355 36.39 3.31 -5.43
CA ALA A 355 37.50 3.53 -4.49
C ALA A 355 37.03 4.16 -3.17
N HIS A 356 36.04 5.06 -3.19
CA HIS A 356 35.41 5.55 -1.95
C HIS A 356 34.71 4.42 -1.16
N ASN A 357 33.94 3.56 -1.84
CA ASN A 357 33.28 2.41 -1.21
C ASN A 357 34.31 1.40 -0.66
N LEU A 358 35.39 1.12 -1.40
CA LEU A 358 36.46 0.24 -0.94
C LEU A 358 37.23 0.85 0.26
N LEU A 359 37.42 2.16 0.28
CA LEU A 359 38.06 2.86 1.39
C LEU A 359 37.22 2.80 2.69
N SER A 360 35.89 2.73 2.59
CA SER A 360 35.03 2.63 3.77
C SER A 360 35.19 1.30 4.51
N THR A 361 35.52 0.20 3.81
CA THR A 361 35.84 -1.09 4.44
C THR A 361 37.20 -1.10 5.15
N MET A 362 38.07 -0.11 4.90
CA MET A 362 39.41 0.01 5.51
C MET A 362 39.40 0.79 6.84
N ARG A 363 38.20 1.06 7.40
CA ARG A 363 37.98 1.60 8.75
C ARG A 363 38.10 0.47 9.78
N ASN A 364 39.33 0.15 10.20
CA ASN A 364 39.61 -1.00 11.07
C ASN A 364 39.38 -0.71 12.57
N HIS A 365 38.93 -1.72 13.33
CA HIS A 365 38.86 -1.72 14.79
C HIS A 365 39.34 -3.08 15.35
N GLN A 366 40.66 -3.23 15.53
CA GLN A 366 41.27 -4.24 16.40
C GLN A 366 42.53 -3.66 17.06
N GLY A 367 42.49 -3.51 18.38
CA GLY A 367 43.61 -2.98 19.19
C GLY A 367 43.69 -1.45 19.20
N ASP A 368 43.36 -0.86 20.34
CA ASP A 368 43.62 0.54 20.77
C ASP A 368 43.33 1.69 19.77
N GLN A 369 42.14 2.28 19.94
CA GLN A 369 41.74 3.68 19.63
C GLN A 369 42.41 4.39 18.42
N ILE A 370 41.80 4.29 17.22
CA ILE A 370 42.15 5.09 16.02
C ILE A 370 40.88 5.71 15.39
N VAL A 371 40.99 6.84 14.64
CA VAL A 371 40.18 8.04 14.98
C VAL A 371 39.67 8.95 13.85
N GLN A 372 38.61 9.72 14.16
CA GLN A 372 38.23 10.96 13.46
C GLN A 372 39.16 12.16 13.76
N ALA A 373 39.90 12.65 12.77
CA ALA A 373 40.82 13.79 12.91
C ALA A 373 40.08 15.13 13.03
N GLY A 374 40.45 15.95 14.03
CA GLY A 374 39.78 17.20 14.37
C GLY A 374 39.90 18.32 13.33
N GLY A 375 38.91 18.40 12.44
CA GLY A 375 38.67 19.51 11.53
C GLY A 375 37.16 19.66 11.25
N GLN A 376 36.72 20.80 10.72
CA GLN A 376 35.32 20.93 10.28
C GLN A 376 35.04 19.87 9.22
N THR A 377 33.97 19.07 9.41
CA THR A 377 33.53 18.08 8.44
C THR A 377 33.34 18.75 7.08
N PRO A 378 34.10 18.39 6.04
CA PRO A 378 33.77 18.78 4.67
C PRO A 378 32.40 18.22 4.32
N ASN A 379 31.77 18.72 3.24
CA ASN A 379 30.55 18.11 2.72
C ASN A 379 30.84 16.68 2.24
N LEU A 380 30.69 15.70 3.13
CA LEU A 380 30.71 14.29 2.81
C LEU A 380 29.67 14.01 1.72
N PRO A 381 29.97 13.15 0.73
CA PRO A 381 28.99 12.72 -0.25
C PRO A 381 27.72 12.20 0.45
N LEU A 382 26.55 12.37 -0.18
CA LEU A 382 25.26 11.96 0.40
C LEU A 382 25.17 10.47 0.81
N LEU A 383 26.09 9.64 0.32
CA LEU A 383 26.27 8.24 0.70
C LEU A 383 26.84 8.05 2.12
N GLU A 384 27.69 8.97 2.60
CA GLU A 384 28.39 8.88 3.89
C GLU A 384 27.70 9.64 5.03
N GLN A 385 26.56 10.29 4.76
CA GLN A 385 25.70 10.84 5.80
C GLN A 385 24.85 9.73 6.41
N ASP A 386 24.82 9.64 7.74
CA ASP A 386 23.88 8.78 8.47
C ASP A 386 22.47 9.37 8.35
N VAL A 387 21.76 9.00 7.27
CA VAL A 387 20.39 9.43 6.94
C VAL A 387 19.40 8.85 7.96
N THR A 388 19.41 9.44 9.15
CA THR A 388 18.56 9.07 10.28
C THR A 388 17.21 9.75 10.10
N VAL A 389 16.28 9.06 9.45
CA VAL A 389 14.92 9.53 9.19
C VAL A 389 13.91 8.68 9.96
N PHE A 390 12.92 9.36 10.54
CA PHE A 390 11.87 8.82 11.43
C PHE A 390 10.75 8.07 10.69
#